data_AF-A0A674AWN3-F1
#
_entry.id   AF-A0A674AWN3-F1
#
_cell.length_a   1.000
_cell.length_b   1.000
_cell.length_c   1.000
_cell.angle_alpha   90.00
_cell.angle_beta   90.00
_cell.angle_gamma   90.00
#
_symmetry.space_group_name_H-M   'P 1'
#
loop_
_entity.id
_entity.type
_entity.pdbx_description
1 polymer ?
#
loop_
_entity_poly.entity_id
_entity_poly.type
_entity_poly.pdbx_seq_one_letter_code
_entity_poly.pdbx_strand_id
1 'polypeptide(L)'
;MNFLTALVTFENLHEVRRLCHWGPVIALTVIAVCSSMAILDSIIWYWPLDTTGGSFNFIMLINWSVLILYNYFNAMFVGPGYIPLGWKPEKEEDTKYLQFCRMCQGYKAPRSHHCRKCNRCVMKMDHHCPWINNCCGHQNHAYFTSFLLLAPLGCSHAAFIFIMTMYTQLYERISFGWSTVKIDMSAVRRFQPIMPFSVPAFAATLFALGLALGTTIAVGMLFFIQMKVILRNKTSIEAWIEEKAKDRIQYYQTGEEFIFPYDLGRRWENFKQVFTWSGSPEGDGIQWPIHAKCHQHTLTIEQLKQKADKRVRSIQYRVVEDYNGACCPLSKGLNTFFRTPCTEEPRIGLHKGETILATRGTKWWMYGDKVLDDAQTKGMAPNMEEYQVYSDLSNLCTFFSHFAEENKNFQTELLHSNLDYHPLFNVCGSVFAFSGYIFQREKK
;
A
#
# COMPACT_ATOMS: atom_id res chain seq x y z
N MET A 1 7.90 9.65 35.34
CA MET A 1 8.44 8.30 35.05
C MET A 1 7.41 7.53 34.24
N ASN A 2 7.53 7.51 32.91
CA ASN A 2 6.77 6.62 32.00
C ASN A 2 7.43 6.62 30.60
N PHE A 3 8.76 6.71 30.53
CA PHE A 3 9.51 6.66 29.26
C PHE A 3 9.97 5.23 28.92
N LEU A 4 9.87 4.30 29.88
CA LEU A 4 10.33 2.91 29.76
C LEU A 4 9.23 1.92 29.36
N THR A 5 7.97 2.34 29.25
CA THR A 5 6.84 1.50 28.81
C THR A 5 6.73 1.37 27.29
N ALA A 6 7.64 1.97 26.52
CA ALA A 6 7.74 1.81 25.07
C ALA A 6 8.79 0.77 24.64
N LEU A 7 9.20 -0.13 25.55
CA LEU A 7 9.91 -1.34 25.17
C LEU A 7 8.89 -2.30 24.56
N VAL A 8 9.01 -2.55 23.26
CA VAL A 8 8.19 -3.52 22.51
C VAL A 8 8.21 -4.86 23.24
N THR A 9 7.16 -5.14 24.00
CA THR A 9 6.94 -6.45 24.60
C THR A 9 6.46 -7.37 23.48
N PHE A 10 7.37 -8.20 22.96
CA PHE A 10 7.01 -9.25 22.00
C PHE A 10 6.19 -10.32 22.71
N GLU A 11 4.87 -10.13 22.80
CA GLU A 11 3.98 -11.10 23.42
C GLU A 11 3.79 -12.36 22.55
N ASN A 12 4.10 -12.30 21.25
CA ASN A 12 3.81 -13.37 20.30
C ASN A 12 4.97 -13.67 19.33
N LEU A 13 5.38 -14.94 19.23
CA LEU A 13 6.33 -15.46 18.23
C LEU A 13 5.94 -15.12 16.78
N HIS A 14 4.64 -14.91 16.53
CA HIS A 14 4.10 -14.50 15.23
C HIS A 14 4.60 -13.12 14.80
N GLU A 15 4.83 -12.19 15.73
CA GLU A 15 5.30 -10.84 15.39
C GLU A 15 6.76 -10.84 14.98
N VAL A 16 7.59 -11.63 15.65
CA VAL A 16 9.01 -11.80 15.29
C VAL A 16 9.15 -12.47 13.92
N ARG A 17 8.25 -13.41 13.59
CA ARG A 17 8.21 -14.02 12.24
C ARG A 17 8.00 -13.01 11.13
N ARG A 18 7.46 -11.80 11.41
CA ARG A 18 7.32 -10.75 10.40
C ARG A 18 8.68 -10.31 9.85
N LEU A 19 9.72 -10.30 10.67
CA LEU A 19 11.09 -9.92 10.30
C LEU A 19 11.72 -10.86 9.27
N CYS A 20 11.30 -12.12 9.25
CA CYS A 20 11.83 -13.12 8.32
C CYS A 20 11.24 -13.03 6.91
N HIS A 21 10.26 -12.14 6.68
CA HIS A 21 9.76 -11.88 5.33
C HIS A 21 10.80 -11.11 4.51
N TRP A 22 10.87 -11.37 3.20
CA TRP A 22 11.88 -10.78 2.33
C TRP A 22 11.91 -9.24 2.40
N GLY A 23 10.75 -8.59 2.56
CA GLY A 23 10.65 -7.14 2.63
C GLY A 23 11.43 -6.55 3.81
N PRO A 24 11.13 -6.95 5.06
CA PRO A 24 11.91 -6.53 6.21
C PRO A 24 13.38 -6.91 6.18
N VAL A 25 13.71 -8.11 5.69
CA VAL A 25 15.12 -8.53 5.55
C VAL A 25 15.88 -7.56 4.65
N ILE A 26 15.34 -7.22 3.48
CA ILE A 26 15.98 -6.28 2.54
C ILE A 26 16.06 -4.88 3.15
N ALA A 27 14.96 -4.36 3.72
CA ALA A 27 14.93 -3.03 4.30
C ALA A 27 15.96 -2.86 5.42
N LEU A 28 16.01 -3.81 6.36
CA LEU A 28 16.97 -3.80 7.47
C LEU A 28 18.41 -3.99 6.99
N THR A 29 18.64 -4.80 5.95
CA THR A 29 19.97 -4.97 5.35
C THR A 29 20.46 -3.66 4.73
N VAL A 30 19.60 -2.97 3.96
CA VAL A 30 19.97 -1.67 3.36
C VAL A 30 20.24 -0.63 4.43
N ILE A 31 19.39 -0.53 5.47
CA ILE A 31 19.62 0.37 6.61
C ILE A 31 20.96 0.05 7.28
N ALA A 32 21.21 -1.22 7.59
CA ALA A 32 22.45 -1.65 8.25
C ALA A 32 23.69 -1.33 7.40
N VAL A 33 23.68 -1.64 6.10
CA VAL A 33 24.81 -1.38 5.19
C VAL A 33 25.06 0.12 5.06
N CYS A 34 24.04 0.92 4.75
CA CYS A 34 24.21 2.36 4.57
C CYS A 34 24.66 3.05 5.86
N SER A 35 24.02 2.73 7.01
CA SER A 35 24.38 3.34 8.29
C SER A 35 25.78 2.93 8.76
N SER A 36 26.11 1.63 8.73
CA SER A 36 27.42 1.15 9.18
C SER A 36 28.55 1.69 8.31
N MET A 37 28.39 1.69 6.98
CA MET A 37 29.39 2.24 6.09
C MET A 37 29.55 3.76 6.27
N ALA A 38 28.47 4.52 6.42
CA ALA A 38 28.58 5.97 6.63
C ALA A 38 29.30 6.31 7.95
N ILE A 39 29.04 5.52 8.99
CA ILE A 39 29.72 5.62 10.28
C ILE A 39 31.21 5.29 10.13
N LEU A 40 31.55 4.18 9.45
CA LEU A 40 32.94 3.79 9.20
C LEU A 40 33.70 4.84 8.39
N ASP A 41 33.10 5.35 7.31
CA ASP A 41 33.69 6.40 6.47
C ASP A 41 33.92 7.69 7.27
N SER A 42 32.95 8.06 8.11
CA SER A 42 33.10 9.24 8.99
C SER A 42 34.23 9.07 10.00
N ILE A 43 34.40 7.90 10.63
CA ILE A 43 35.42 7.68 11.66
C ILE A 43 36.82 7.56 11.04
N ILE A 44 36.95 6.80 9.96
CA ILE A 44 38.26 6.31 9.49
C ILE A 44 38.86 7.23 8.43
N TRP A 45 38.05 7.73 7.49
CA TRP A 45 38.54 8.29 6.23
C TRP A 45 38.13 9.73 5.93
N TYR A 46 37.08 10.27 6.57
CA TYR A 46 36.55 11.58 6.19
C TYR A 46 36.75 12.70 7.22
N TRP A 47 36.05 12.67 8.36
CA TRP A 47 36.05 13.81 9.29
C TRP A 47 36.41 13.36 10.72
N PRO A 48 37.62 13.71 11.20
CA PRO A 48 38.08 13.41 12.55
C PRO A 48 37.10 13.84 13.65
N LEU A 49 36.87 12.93 14.60
CA LEU A 49 35.95 13.12 15.72
C LEU A 49 36.41 14.17 16.74
N ASP A 50 37.72 14.46 16.80
CA ASP A 50 38.31 15.47 17.69
C ASP A 50 37.91 16.91 17.31
N THR A 51 37.45 17.12 16.07
CA THR A 51 36.87 18.39 15.65
C THR A 51 35.38 18.48 16.00
N THR A 52 34.92 19.69 16.33
CA THR A 52 33.50 19.95 16.62
C THR A 52 32.58 19.53 15.47
N GLY A 53 33.00 19.79 14.22
CA GLY A 53 32.22 19.42 13.03
C GLY A 53 32.14 17.92 12.80
N GLY A 54 33.23 17.18 12.99
CA GLY A 54 33.25 15.71 12.88
C GLY A 54 32.40 15.05 13.96
N SER A 55 32.49 15.54 15.21
CA SER A 55 31.62 15.11 16.30
C SER A 55 30.13 15.34 15.99
N PHE A 56 29.75 16.53 15.49
CA PHE A 56 28.36 16.81 15.12
C PHE A 56 27.87 15.90 13.99
N ASN A 57 28.70 15.70 12.95
CA ASN A 57 28.40 14.79 11.84
C ASN A 57 28.13 13.36 12.34
N PHE A 58 29.00 12.86 13.21
CA PHE A 58 28.87 11.53 13.79
C PHE A 58 27.59 11.36 14.63
N ILE A 59 27.32 12.32 15.53
CA ILE A 59 26.09 12.31 16.33
C ILE A 59 24.85 12.33 15.43
N MET A 60 24.87 13.12 14.35
CA MET A 60 23.78 13.19 13.40
C MET A 60 23.57 11.86 12.65
N LEU A 61 24.63 11.17 12.23
CA LEU A 61 24.53 9.83 11.60
C LEU A 61 23.92 8.77 12.54
N ILE A 62 24.32 8.78 13.81
CA ILE A 62 23.74 7.91 14.84
C ILE A 62 22.26 8.27 15.05
N ASN A 63 21.95 9.57 15.15
CA ASN A 63 20.57 10.03 15.34
C ASN A 63 19.66 9.59 14.19
N TRP A 64 20.09 9.75 12.94
CA TRP A 64 19.34 9.25 11.78
C TRP A 64 19.09 7.75 11.89
N SER A 65 20.12 6.97 12.19
CA SER A 65 20.01 5.51 12.28
C SER A 65 19.00 5.07 13.36
N VAL A 66 19.05 5.70 14.53
CA VAL A 66 18.12 5.45 15.63
C VAL A 66 16.69 5.84 15.24
N LEU A 67 16.48 7.04 14.68
CA LEU A 67 15.15 7.52 14.30
C LEU A 67 14.52 6.70 13.16
N ILE A 68 15.33 6.28 12.17
CA ILE A 68 14.88 5.42 11.07
C ILE A 68 14.44 4.07 11.62
N LEU A 69 15.27 3.40 12.43
CA LEU A 69 14.94 2.10 13.02
C LEU A 69 13.73 2.20 13.94
N TYR A 70 13.66 3.24 14.78
CA TYR A 70 12.53 3.48 15.68
C TYR A 70 11.21 3.58 14.89
N ASN A 71 11.15 4.42 13.86
CA ASN A 71 9.91 4.58 13.08
C ASN A 71 9.60 3.34 12.25
N TYR A 72 10.61 2.66 11.71
CA TYR A 72 10.44 1.43 10.95
C TYR A 72 9.85 0.31 11.82
N PHE A 73 10.41 0.08 13.02
CA PHE A 73 9.90 -0.94 13.93
C PHE A 73 8.54 -0.58 14.53
N ASN A 74 8.27 0.68 14.85
CA ASN A 74 6.93 1.09 15.27
C ASN A 74 5.91 0.91 14.14
N ALA A 75 6.26 1.22 12.90
CA ALA A 75 5.40 0.96 11.76
C ALA A 75 5.06 -0.54 11.61
N MET A 76 6.02 -1.41 11.93
CA MET A 76 5.86 -2.86 11.85
C MET A 76 5.08 -3.48 13.03
N PHE A 77 5.43 -3.11 14.26
CA PHE A 77 4.99 -3.82 15.48
C PHE A 77 3.77 -3.19 16.14
N VAL A 78 3.67 -1.84 16.24
CA VAL A 78 2.42 -1.20 16.67
C VAL A 78 1.28 -1.60 15.73
N GLY A 79 1.60 -1.68 14.43
CA GLY A 79 0.68 -2.14 13.42
C GLY A 79 -0.47 -1.16 13.15
N PRO A 80 -1.41 -1.53 12.28
CA PRO A 80 -2.34 -0.57 11.70
C PRO A 80 -3.55 -0.23 12.58
N GLY A 81 -3.78 -0.98 13.67
CA GLY A 81 -5.06 -1.02 14.36
C GLY A 81 -6.07 -1.91 13.62
N TYR A 82 -6.62 -2.89 14.34
CA TYR A 82 -7.59 -3.83 13.80
C TYR A 82 -8.97 -3.61 14.42
N ILE A 83 -10.00 -3.76 13.60
CA ILE A 83 -11.37 -3.83 14.09
C ILE A 83 -11.52 -5.11 14.95
N PRO A 84 -12.22 -5.03 16.10
CA PRO A 84 -12.54 -6.20 16.90
C PRO A 84 -13.25 -7.28 16.06
N LEU A 85 -12.96 -8.55 16.34
CA LEU A 85 -13.71 -9.65 15.70
C LEU A 85 -15.18 -9.58 16.13
N GLY A 86 -16.10 -9.84 15.21
CA GLY A 86 -17.52 -9.73 15.53
C GLY A 86 -18.04 -8.30 15.73
N TRP A 87 -17.26 -7.27 15.39
CA TRP A 87 -17.68 -5.87 15.62
C TRP A 87 -19.02 -5.55 14.95
N LYS A 88 -19.87 -4.83 15.66
CA LYS A 88 -21.17 -4.32 15.21
C LYS A 88 -21.27 -2.83 15.54
N PRO A 89 -22.00 -2.04 14.74
CA PRO A 89 -22.25 -0.64 15.08
C PRO A 89 -23.05 -0.54 16.39
N GLU A 90 -22.87 0.58 17.11
CA GLU A 90 -23.61 0.85 18.34
C GLU A 90 -25.12 0.93 18.11
N LYS A 91 -25.51 1.53 16.98
CA LYS A 91 -26.90 1.56 16.52
C LYS A 91 -27.13 0.47 15.48
N GLU A 92 -28.09 -0.40 15.76
CA GLU A 92 -28.43 -1.52 14.86
C GLU A 92 -28.91 -1.03 13.49
N GLU A 93 -29.58 0.12 13.42
CA GLU A 93 -29.99 0.76 12.17
C GLU A 93 -28.82 1.07 11.22
N ASP A 94 -27.60 1.27 11.73
CA ASP A 94 -26.44 1.60 10.90
C ASP A 94 -25.91 0.40 10.10
N THR A 95 -26.30 -0.83 10.48
CA THR A 95 -25.91 -2.05 9.77
C THR A 95 -26.25 -2.01 8.28
N LYS A 96 -27.34 -1.33 7.90
CA LYS A 96 -27.78 -1.14 6.50
C LYS A 96 -26.80 -0.33 5.65
N TYR A 97 -25.94 0.47 6.29
CA TYR A 97 -24.94 1.31 5.62
C TYR A 97 -23.54 0.71 5.61
N LEU A 98 -23.36 -0.47 6.20
CA LEU A 98 -22.06 -1.09 6.42
C LEU A 98 -21.94 -2.41 5.66
N GLN A 99 -20.72 -2.80 5.34
CA GLN A 99 -20.44 -4.07 4.68
C GLN A 99 -20.09 -5.13 5.71
N PHE A 100 -20.70 -6.31 5.61
CA PHE A 100 -20.31 -7.44 6.45
C PHE A 100 -19.00 -8.09 5.96
N CYS A 101 -18.14 -8.47 6.90
CA CYS A 101 -16.92 -9.23 6.65
C CYS A 101 -17.07 -10.66 7.19
N ARG A 102 -17.21 -11.62 6.27
CA ARG A 102 -17.33 -13.05 6.62
C ARG A 102 -16.11 -13.60 7.35
N MET A 103 -14.91 -13.17 6.99
CA MET A 103 -13.68 -13.67 7.64
C MET A 103 -13.56 -13.21 9.11
N CYS A 104 -14.03 -11.99 9.42
CA CYS A 104 -13.99 -11.44 10.77
C CYS A 104 -15.31 -11.59 11.54
N GLN A 105 -16.33 -12.18 10.89
CA GLN A 105 -17.69 -12.36 11.43
C GLN A 105 -18.33 -11.08 11.98
N GLY A 106 -18.02 -9.93 11.40
CA GLY A 106 -18.50 -8.61 11.85
C GLY A 106 -18.56 -7.59 10.73
N TYR A 107 -19.11 -6.41 11.01
CA TYR A 107 -19.20 -5.32 10.06
C TYR A 107 -17.85 -4.61 9.90
N LYS A 108 -17.63 -4.06 8.70
CA LYS A 108 -16.52 -3.14 8.45
C LYS A 108 -16.94 -1.76 8.91
N ALA A 109 -16.29 -1.25 9.96
CA ALA A 109 -16.42 0.15 10.38
C ALA A 109 -16.06 1.12 9.24
N PRO A 110 -16.52 2.39 9.30
CA PRO A 110 -16.13 3.42 8.33
C PRO A 110 -14.60 3.49 8.13
N ARG A 111 -14.17 3.62 6.88
CA ARG A 111 -12.75 3.61 6.44
C ARG A 111 -11.99 2.30 6.69
N SER A 112 -12.63 1.25 7.21
CA SER A 112 -11.98 -0.03 7.43
C SER A 112 -12.11 -0.98 6.24
N HIS A 113 -11.05 -1.76 5.98
CA HIS A 113 -11.04 -2.75 4.92
C HIS A 113 -10.42 -4.07 5.39
N HIS A 114 -10.90 -5.18 4.85
CA HIS A 114 -10.35 -6.50 5.17
C HIS A 114 -9.08 -6.74 4.35
N CYS A 115 -7.96 -6.93 5.03
CA CYS A 115 -6.72 -7.33 4.39
C CYS A 115 -6.59 -8.86 4.44
N ARG A 116 -6.55 -9.49 3.26
CA ARG A 116 -6.38 -10.95 3.14
C ARG A 116 -5.06 -11.44 3.75
N LYS A 117 -3.96 -10.70 3.57
CA LYS A 117 -2.63 -11.04 4.09
C LYS A 117 -2.57 -10.97 5.62
N CYS A 118 -3.22 -9.97 6.22
CA CYS A 118 -3.33 -9.86 7.68
C CYS A 118 -4.49 -10.70 8.26
N ASN A 119 -5.38 -11.23 7.42
CA ASN A 119 -6.63 -11.91 7.77
C ASN A 119 -7.49 -11.17 8.81
N ARG A 120 -7.52 -9.83 8.72
CA ARG A 120 -8.23 -8.96 9.67
C ARG A 120 -8.76 -7.72 8.96
N CYS A 121 -9.86 -7.16 9.49
CA CYS A 121 -10.29 -5.81 9.13
C CYS A 121 -9.37 -4.78 9.79
N VAL A 122 -8.80 -3.91 8.97
CA VAL A 122 -7.82 -2.88 9.36
C VAL A 122 -8.51 -1.52 9.39
N MET A 123 -8.34 -0.77 10.49
CA MET A 123 -8.85 0.60 10.65
C MET A 123 -8.12 1.56 9.69
N LYS A 124 -8.86 2.45 9.02
CA LYS A 124 -8.32 3.41 8.04
C LYS A 124 -7.26 2.77 7.12
N MET A 125 -7.58 1.62 6.55
CA MET A 125 -6.60 0.83 5.79
C MET A 125 -6.14 1.62 4.56
N ASP A 126 -4.83 1.84 4.45
CA ASP A 126 -4.22 2.41 3.26
C ASP A 126 -3.78 1.31 2.30
N HIS A 127 -2.82 0.49 2.72
CA HIS A 127 -2.36 -0.65 1.95
C HIS A 127 -1.74 -1.73 2.84
N HIS A 128 -1.51 -2.90 2.26
CA HIS A 128 -0.61 -3.89 2.85
C HIS A 128 0.79 -3.67 2.29
N CYS A 129 1.76 -3.38 3.15
CA CYS A 129 3.12 -3.06 2.75
C CYS A 129 4.03 -4.27 2.97
N PRO A 130 4.60 -4.86 1.90
CA PRO A 130 5.48 -6.01 2.03
C PRO A 130 6.78 -5.66 2.77
N TRP A 131 7.22 -4.39 2.71
CA TRP A 131 8.48 -3.91 3.32
C TRP A 131 8.45 -3.87 4.85
N ILE A 132 7.28 -3.72 5.46
CA ILE A 132 7.08 -3.85 6.91
C ILE A 132 6.35 -5.16 7.26
N ASN A 133 6.02 -5.99 6.27
CA ASN A 133 5.20 -7.20 6.39
C ASN A 133 3.96 -7.00 7.28
N ASN A 134 3.29 -5.86 7.09
CA ASN A 134 2.11 -5.48 7.84
C ASN A 134 1.29 -4.46 7.03
N CYS A 135 0.05 -4.21 7.45
CA CYS A 135 -0.74 -3.13 6.89
C CYS A 135 -0.29 -1.77 7.43
N CYS A 136 -0.41 -0.75 6.58
CA CYS A 136 -0.40 0.65 6.98
C CYS A 136 -1.87 1.08 7.16
N GLY A 137 -2.20 1.61 8.33
CA GLY A 137 -3.55 2.01 8.72
C GLY A 137 -3.52 3.02 9.85
N HIS A 138 -4.64 3.17 10.56
CA HIS A 138 -4.85 4.23 11.54
C HIS A 138 -3.71 4.40 12.55
N GLN A 139 -3.29 3.32 13.22
CA GLN A 139 -2.37 3.38 14.37
C GLN A 139 -0.90 3.56 13.99
N ASN A 140 -0.48 3.11 12.80
CA ASN A 140 0.92 3.18 12.38
C ASN A 140 1.19 4.13 11.21
N HIS A 141 0.18 4.84 10.69
CA HIS A 141 0.35 5.73 9.54
C HIS A 141 1.47 6.76 9.78
N ALA A 142 1.47 7.41 10.95
CA ALA A 142 2.47 8.42 11.30
C ALA A 142 3.89 7.85 11.34
N TYR A 143 4.07 6.68 11.97
CA TYR A 143 5.38 6.01 12.01
C TYR A 143 5.86 5.61 10.61
N PHE A 144 4.96 5.07 9.78
CA PHE A 144 5.28 4.69 8.41
C PHE A 144 5.72 5.92 7.60
N THR A 145 4.96 7.01 7.65
CA THR A 145 5.29 8.24 6.91
C THR A 145 6.54 8.92 7.44
N SER A 146 6.77 8.91 8.76
CA SER A 146 8.03 9.39 9.37
C SER A 146 9.22 8.56 8.90
N PHE A 147 9.10 7.24 8.82
CA PHE A 147 10.13 6.39 8.23
C PHE A 147 10.42 6.77 6.77
N LEU A 148 9.37 7.00 5.96
CA LEU A 148 9.51 7.41 4.57
C LEU A 148 10.17 8.79 4.40
N LEU A 149 10.09 9.68 5.40
CA LEU A 149 10.78 10.96 5.42
C LEU A 149 12.24 10.82 5.87
N LEU A 150 12.45 10.13 6.99
CA LEU A 150 13.74 10.06 7.66
C LEU A 150 14.74 9.19 6.88
N ALA A 151 14.30 8.11 6.23
CA ALA A 151 15.17 7.23 5.48
C ALA A 151 15.86 7.93 4.29
N PRO A 152 15.16 8.66 3.42
CA PRO A 152 15.80 9.47 2.37
C PRO A 152 16.71 10.58 2.92
N LEU A 153 16.36 11.23 4.03
CA LEU A 153 17.21 12.26 4.63
C LEU A 153 18.53 11.66 5.15
N GLY A 154 18.46 10.57 5.91
CA GLY A 154 19.62 9.84 6.38
C GLY A 154 20.47 9.28 5.24
N CYS A 155 19.85 8.72 4.20
CA CYS A 155 20.55 8.22 3.02
C CYS A 155 21.20 9.35 2.20
N SER A 156 20.58 10.53 2.12
CA SER A 156 21.17 11.69 1.45
C SER A 156 22.40 12.20 2.19
N HIS A 157 22.35 12.23 3.53
CA HIS A 157 23.50 12.56 4.36
C HIS A 157 24.61 11.50 4.23
N ALA A 158 24.29 10.21 4.27
CA ALA A 158 25.24 9.13 4.01
C ALA A 158 25.89 9.24 2.62
N ALA A 159 25.10 9.49 1.57
CA ALA A 159 25.59 9.67 0.21
C ALA A 159 26.58 10.84 0.11
N PHE A 160 26.32 11.96 0.79
CA PHE A 160 27.25 13.07 0.88
C PHE A 160 28.58 12.63 1.52
N ILE A 161 28.54 11.89 2.63
CA ILE A 161 29.75 11.36 3.28
C ILE A 161 30.52 10.42 2.35
N PHE A 162 29.85 9.50 1.65
CA PHE A 162 30.50 8.60 0.70
C PHE A 162 31.19 9.34 -0.44
N ILE A 163 30.51 10.31 -1.05
CA ILE A 163 31.07 11.13 -2.14
C ILE A 163 32.30 11.88 -1.65
N MET A 164 32.21 12.52 -0.48
CA MET A 164 33.30 13.32 0.05
C MET A 164 34.49 12.46 0.52
N THR A 165 34.22 11.28 1.08
CA THR A 165 35.25 10.29 1.42
C THR A 165 35.98 9.84 0.16
N MET A 166 35.27 9.43 -0.87
CA MET A 166 35.89 9.03 -2.14
C MET A 166 36.67 10.18 -2.77
N TYR A 167 36.11 11.40 -2.80
CA TYR A 167 36.78 12.58 -3.35
C TYR A 167 38.10 12.90 -2.65
N THR A 168 38.08 12.99 -1.31
CA THR A 168 39.28 13.30 -0.51
C THR A 168 40.36 12.24 -0.67
N GLN A 169 40.00 10.95 -0.58
CA GLN A 169 40.95 9.85 -0.69
C GLN A 169 41.54 9.71 -2.11
N LEU A 170 40.75 9.97 -3.16
CA LEU A 170 41.24 9.95 -4.54
C LEU A 170 42.15 11.15 -4.83
N TYR A 171 41.78 12.32 -4.32
CA TYR A 171 42.61 13.53 -4.43
C TYR A 171 43.98 13.33 -3.79
N GLU A 172 44.04 12.82 -2.55
CA GLU A 172 45.31 12.57 -1.86
C GLU A 172 46.23 11.62 -2.64
N ARG A 173 45.67 10.55 -3.24
CA ARG A 173 46.45 9.60 -4.04
C ARG A 173 46.99 10.21 -5.33
N ILE A 174 46.17 10.99 -6.04
CA ILE A 174 46.58 11.63 -7.30
C ILE A 174 47.61 12.74 -7.02
N SER A 175 47.37 13.57 -6.01
CA SER A 175 48.29 14.66 -5.63
C SER A 175 49.62 14.16 -5.07
N PHE A 176 49.67 12.96 -4.47
CA PHE A 176 50.93 12.33 -4.07
C PHE A 176 51.69 11.71 -5.27
N GLY A 177 50.98 11.18 -6.27
CA GLY A 177 51.57 10.55 -7.46
C GLY A 177 52.13 11.53 -8.50
N TRP A 178 51.67 12.78 -8.52
CA TRP A 178 52.17 13.86 -9.39
C TRP A 178 52.86 14.95 -8.56
N SER A 179 54.18 14.82 -8.39
CA SER A 179 55.05 15.69 -7.59
C SER A 179 55.22 17.14 -8.11
N THR A 180 54.45 17.58 -9.11
CA THR A 180 54.63 18.87 -9.80
C THR A 180 53.60 19.95 -9.46
N VAL A 181 52.51 19.62 -8.77
CA VAL A 181 51.46 20.60 -8.42
C VAL A 181 51.31 20.72 -6.91
N LYS A 182 52.13 21.59 -6.30
CA LYS A 182 52.01 21.97 -4.88
C LYS A 182 50.89 23.01 -4.73
N ILE A 183 49.64 22.58 -4.73
CA ILE A 183 48.55 23.42 -4.21
C ILE A 183 48.60 23.32 -2.68
N ASP A 184 48.83 24.47 -2.02
CA ASP A 184 48.94 24.54 -0.57
C ASP A 184 47.56 24.42 0.08
N MET A 185 47.16 23.19 0.44
CA MET A 185 45.96 22.91 1.23
C MET A 185 46.33 22.50 2.66
N SER A 186 46.98 23.41 3.38
CA SER A 186 47.29 23.28 4.82
C SER A 186 46.05 23.02 5.70
N ALA A 187 44.85 23.37 5.23
CA ALA A 187 43.58 23.09 5.91
C ALA A 187 43.09 21.63 5.76
N VAL A 188 43.44 20.93 4.67
CA VAL A 188 43.09 19.51 4.44
C VAL A 188 44.21 18.58 4.93
N ARG A 189 45.47 19.05 4.87
CA ARG A 189 46.70 18.31 5.22
C ARG A 189 46.87 17.88 6.68
N ARG A 190 45.96 18.22 7.60
CA ARG A 190 46.12 17.87 9.03
C ARG A 190 45.64 16.46 9.37
N PHE A 191 45.11 15.71 8.42
CA PHE A 191 44.44 14.46 8.71
C PHE A 191 45.09 13.32 7.96
N GLN A 192 45.77 12.46 8.71
CA GLN A 192 46.19 11.16 8.23
C GLN A 192 45.03 10.20 8.52
N PRO A 193 44.43 9.54 7.52
CA PRO A 193 43.39 8.55 7.79
C PRO A 193 43.94 7.45 8.69
N ILE A 194 43.10 6.92 9.59
CA ILE A 194 43.52 5.90 10.57
C ILE A 194 44.02 4.64 9.85
N MET A 195 43.44 4.34 8.69
CA MET A 195 43.85 3.25 7.82
C MET A 195 43.85 3.67 6.34
N PRO A 196 44.76 3.12 5.52
CA PRO A 196 44.81 3.45 4.09
C PRO A 196 43.52 3.00 3.39
N PHE A 197 42.96 3.86 2.54
CA PHE A 197 41.72 3.57 1.82
C PHE A 197 41.93 2.53 0.71
N SER A 198 41.70 1.25 1.02
CA SER A 198 42.00 0.13 0.11
C SER A 198 41.03 0.04 -1.08
N VAL A 199 41.37 -0.75 -2.10
CA VAL A 199 40.46 -1.02 -3.24
C VAL A 199 39.14 -1.67 -2.77
N PRO A 200 39.14 -2.63 -1.82
CA PRO A 200 37.90 -3.12 -1.22
C PRO A 200 37.08 -2.05 -0.50
N ALA A 201 37.72 -1.12 0.23
CA ALA A 201 37.01 -0.02 0.89
C ALA A 201 36.32 0.89 -0.14
N PHE A 202 37.03 1.26 -1.22
CA PHE A 202 36.43 2.00 -2.33
C PHE A 202 35.22 1.27 -2.94
N ALA A 203 35.34 -0.04 -3.20
CA ALA A 203 34.25 -0.83 -3.76
C ALA A 203 33.04 -0.90 -2.81
N ALA A 204 33.28 -1.07 -1.50
CA ALA A 204 32.23 -1.09 -0.48
C ALA A 204 31.53 0.28 -0.34
N THR A 205 32.28 1.37 -0.28
CA THR A 205 31.73 2.74 -0.24
C THR A 205 30.94 3.05 -1.51
N LEU A 206 31.42 2.64 -2.69
CA LEU A 206 30.71 2.84 -3.96
C LEU A 206 29.40 2.03 -4.01
N PHE A 207 29.41 0.80 -3.52
CA PHE A 207 28.20 -0.01 -3.41
C PHE A 207 27.18 0.61 -2.43
N ALA A 208 27.64 1.06 -1.26
CA ALA A 208 26.81 1.74 -0.27
C ALA A 208 26.24 3.07 -0.82
N LEU A 209 27.01 3.82 -1.60
CA LEU A 209 26.54 5.00 -2.31
C LEU A 209 25.41 4.67 -3.30
N GLY A 210 25.56 3.60 -4.08
CA GLY A 210 24.49 3.13 -4.97
C GLY A 210 23.20 2.80 -4.23
N LEU A 211 23.29 2.08 -3.10
CA LEU A 211 22.13 1.79 -2.24
C LEU A 211 21.52 3.05 -1.64
N ALA A 212 22.34 3.98 -1.15
CA ALA A 212 21.88 5.23 -0.54
C ALA A 212 21.13 6.11 -1.56
N LEU A 213 21.69 6.31 -2.76
CA LEU A 213 21.05 7.09 -3.83
C LEU A 213 19.75 6.42 -4.31
N GLY A 214 19.77 5.10 -4.53
CA GLY A 214 18.59 4.34 -4.92
C GLY A 214 17.47 4.44 -3.87
N THR A 215 17.83 4.32 -2.58
CA THR A 215 16.89 4.45 -1.47
C THR A 215 16.32 5.87 -1.37
N THR A 216 17.17 6.90 -1.47
CA THR A 216 16.74 8.31 -1.45
C THR A 216 15.69 8.59 -2.54
N ILE A 217 15.92 8.12 -3.77
CA ILE A 217 14.99 8.34 -4.87
C ILE A 217 13.72 7.52 -4.67
N ALA A 218 13.84 6.20 -4.48
CA ALA A 218 12.67 5.30 -4.43
C ALA A 218 11.78 5.59 -3.21
N VAL A 219 12.36 5.66 -2.01
CA VAL A 219 11.62 5.92 -0.77
C VAL A 219 11.16 7.38 -0.71
N GLY A 220 11.95 8.32 -1.25
CA GLY A 220 11.54 9.72 -1.37
C GLY A 220 10.29 9.89 -2.23
N MET A 221 10.20 9.22 -3.38
CA MET A 221 8.99 9.23 -4.21
C MET A 221 7.77 8.69 -3.45
N LEU A 222 7.93 7.59 -2.70
CA LEU A 222 6.87 7.05 -1.85
C LEU A 222 6.43 8.03 -0.75
N PHE A 223 7.36 8.75 -0.14
CA PHE A 223 7.05 9.80 0.83
C PHE A 223 6.15 10.89 0.22
N PHE A 224 6.48 11.40 -0.97
CA PHE A 224 5.67 12.43 -1.63
C PHE A 224 4.25 11.95 -1.96
N ILE A 225 4.11 10.69 -2.40
CA ILE A 225 2.81 10.07 -2.67
C ILE A 225 1.99 10.00 -1.36
N GLN A 226 2.60 9.48 -0.30
CA GLN A 226 1.94 9.32 1.01
C GLN A 226 1.57 10.67 1.63
N MET A 227 2.46 11.66 1.56
CA MET A 227 2.17 13.00 2.06
C MET A 227 1.00 13.65 1.30
N LYS A 228 0.91 13.45 -0.02
CA LYS A 228 -0.19 13.98 -0.84
C LYS A 228 -1.55 13.40 -0.45
N VAL A 229 -1.63 12.13 -0.08
CA VAL A 229 -2.89 11.51 0.38
C VAL A 229 -3.25 11.96 1.80
N ILE A 230 -2.25 12.10 2.69
CA ILE A 230 -2.45 12.63 4.05
C ILE A 230 -2.99 14.06 4.03
N LEU A 231 -2.41 14.95 3.20
CA LEU A 231 -2.87 16.34 3.09
C LEU A 231 -4.31 16.49 2.56
N ARG A 232 -4.86 15.43 1.95
CA ARG A 232 -6.25 15.35 1.49
C ARG A 232 -7.13 14.47 2.38
N ASN A 233 -6.59 13.99 3.50
CA ASN A 233 -7.21 13.03 4.43
C ASN A 233 -7.84 11.82 3.72
N LYS A 234 -7.17 11.32 2.69
CA LYS A 234 -7.59 10.16 1.88
C LYS A 234 -6.61 9.01 2.11
N THR A 235 -7.11 7.79 2.06
CA THR A 235 -6.27 6.62 1.80
C THR A 235 -6.23 6.32 0.30
N SER A 236 -5.29 5.47 -0.11
CA SER A 236 -5.17 5.00 -1.49
C SER A 236 -6.44 4.27 -1.95
N ILE A 237 -7.09 3.52 -1.05
CA ILE A 237 -8.36 2.84 -1.31
C ILE A 237 -9.48 3.88 -1.49
N GLU A 238 -9.53 4.89 -0.64
CA GLU A 238 -10.53 5.96 -0.66
C GLU A 238 -10.43 6.84 -1.91
N ALA A 239 -9.22 7.16 -2.34
CA ALA A 239 -9.00 7.92 -3.57
C ALA A 239 -9.63 7.22 -4.79
N TRP A 240 -9.51 5.89 -4.85
CA TRP A 240 -10.11 5.10 -5.93
C TRP A 240 -11.63 4.97 -5.81
N ILE A 241 -12.18 4.89 -4.59
CA ILE A 241 -13.64 4.91 -4.38
C ILE A 241 -14.23 6.23 -4.86
N GLU A 242 -13.57 7.35 -4.56
CA GLU A 242 -13.97 8.69 -5.00
C GLU A 242 -13.90 8.82 -6.52
N GLU A 243 -12.80 8.38 -7.15
CA GLU A 243 -12.66 8.39 -8.61
C GLU A 243 -13.80 7.62 -9.26
N LYS A 244 -14.12 6.43 -8.75
CA LYS A 244 -15.27 5.65 -9.22
C LYS A 244 -16.62 6.28 -8.99
N ALA A 245 -16.79 7.00 -7.89
CA ALA A 245 -18.04 7.71 -7.63
C ALA A 245 -18.25 8.80 -8.70
N LYS A 246 -17.19 9.54 -9.05
CA LYS A 246 -17.21 10.56 -10.12
C LYS A 246 -17.51 9.92 -11.48
N ASP A 247 -16.82 8.83 -11.82
CA ASP A 247 -17.07 8.09 -13.07
C ASP A 247 -18.51 7.60 -13.17
N ARG A 248 -19.07 7.03 -12.09
CA ARG A 248 -20.46 6.57 -12.02
C ARG A 248 -21.43 7.72 -12.30
N ILE A 249 -21.25 8.84 -11.62
CA ILE A 249 -22.10 10.03 -11.74
C ILE A 249 -22.06 10.57 -13.17
N GLN A 250 -20.86 10.64 -13.77
CA GLN A 250 -20.69 11.08 -15.16
C GLN A 250 -21.33 10.10 -16.14
N TYR A 251 -21.14 8.79 -15.95
CA TYR A 251 -21.66 7.75 -16.84
C TYR A 251 -23.19 7.71 -16.86
N TYR A 252 -23.83 7.77 -15.69
CA TYR A 252 -25.29 7.77 -15.58
C TYR A 252 -25.92 9.16 -15.67
N GLN A 253 -25.12 10.21 -15.82
CA GLN A 253 -25.56 11.61 -15.91
C GLN A 253 -26.55 12.01 -14.79
N THR A 254 -26.35 11.47 -13.58
CA THR A 254 -27.29 11.63 -12.46
C THR A 254 -27.43 13.06 -11.94
N GLY A 255 -26.49 13.95 -12.28
CA GLY A 255 -26.42 15.31 -11.75
C GLY A 255 -26.06 15.39 -10.25
N GLU A 256 -25.77 14.25 -9.60
CA GLU A 256 -25.31 14.20 -8.21
C GLU A 256 -23.91 14.83 -8.08
N GLU A 257 -23.64 15.56 -7.00
CA GLU A 257 -22.28 15.98 -6.64
C GLU A 257 -21.74 15.07 -5.52
N PHE A 258 -20.64 14.36 -5.78
CA PHE A 258 -19.98 13.54 -4.76
C PHE A 258 -18.97 14.38 -3.95
N ILE A 259 -19.33 14.66 -2.70
CA ILE A 259 -18.45 15.33 -1.73
C ILE A 259 -17.73 14.28 -0.89
N PHE A 260 -16.39 14.33 -0.87
CA PHE A 260 -15.59 13.40 -0.07
C PHE A 260 -15.71 13.73 1.42
N PRO A 261 -16.14 12.77 2.27
CA PRO A 261 -16.59 13.09 3.63
C PRO A 261 -15.46 13.42 4.61
N TYR A 262 -14.24 12.92 4.41
CA TYR A 262 -13.18 13.07 5.41
C TYR A 262 -12.23 14.26 5.13
N ASP A 263 -12.42 14.99 4.04
CA ASP A 263 -11.63 16.21 3.78
C ASP A 263 -12.21 17.36 4.62
N LEU A 264 -11.41 17.85 5.59
CA LEU A 264 -11.81 18.91 6.51
C LEU A 264 -11.66 20.32 5.88
N GLY A 265 -11.23 20.40 4.62
CA GLY A 265 -11.10 21.63 3.84
C GLY A 265 -9.75 22.32 4.00
N ARG A 266 -9.12 22.27 5.17
CA ARG A 266 -7.75 22.77 5.39
C ARG A 266 -6.73 21.63 5.43
N ARG A 267 -5.69 21.72 4.59
CA ARG A 267 -4.59 20.73 4.55
C ARG A 267 -3.93 20.49 5.91
N TRP A 268 -3.83 21.53 6.74
CA TRP A 268 -3.27 21.41 8.11
C TRP A 268 -4.17 20.61 9.05
N GLU A 269 -5.49 20.72 8.92
CA GLU A 269 -6.44 19.94 9.72
C GLU A 269 -6.39 18.47 9.31
N ASN A 270 -6.32 18.20 8.00
CA ASN A 270 -6.09 16.86 7.46
C ASN A 270 -4.76 16.25 7.92
N PHE A 271 -3.69 17.05 7.96
CA PHE A 271 -2.37 16.61 8.43
C PHE A 271 -2.39 16.20 9.92
N LYS A 272 -3.05 16.99 10.77
CA LYS A 272 -3.16 16.73 12.21
C LYS A 272 -3.92 15.43 12.55
N GLN A 273 -4.77 14.95 11.64
CA GLN A 273 -5.44 13.63 11.78
C GLN A 273 -4.47 12.45 11.71
N VAL A 274 -3.23 12.67 11.26
CA VAL A 274 -2.17 11.64 11.24
C VAL A 274 -1.04 12.00 12.18
N PHE A 275 -0.56 13.25 12.12
CA PHE A 275 0.57 13.71 12.93
C PHE A 275 0.09 14.54 14.11
N THR A 276 0.19 13.95 15.30
CA THR A 276 -0.21 14.56 16.57
C THR A 276 1.01 14.82 17.45
N TRP A 277 0.88 15.77 18.38
CA TRP A 277 1.92 16.05 19.37
C TRP A 277 2.15 14.90 20.37
N SER A 278 1.13 14.07 20.62
CA SER A 278 1.21 12.91 21.51
C SER A 278 1.91 11.71 20.88
N GLY A 279 2.07 11.69 19.56
CA GLY A 279 2.58 10.54 18.81
C GLY A 279 1.55 9.42 18.62
N SER A 280 0.32 9.58 19.11
CA SER A 280 -0.81 8.67 18.87
C SER A 280 -1.85 9.35 17.99
N PRO A 281 -2.41 8.67 16.98
CA PRO A 281 -3.40 9.28 16.10
C PRO A 281 -4.66 9.70 16.88
N GLU A 282 -5.32 10.77 16.44
CA GLU A 282 -6.58 11.21 17.01
C GLU A 282 -7.74 10.27 16.63
N GLY A 283 -8.60 9.96 17.60
CA GLY A 283 -9.81 9.15 17.40
C GLY A 283 -9.67 7.69 17.82
N ASP A 284 -10.77 6.95 17.69
CA ASP A 284 -10.91 5.53 18.04
C ASP A 284 -10.70 4.59 16.84
N GLY A 285 -10.46 5.15 15.64
CA GLY A 285 -10.33 4.40 14.39
C GLY A 285 -11.65 3.89 13.79
N ILE A 286 -12.79 4.32 14.32
CA ILE A 286 -14.15 3.88 13.94
C ILE A 286 -15.01 5.11 13.59
N GLN A 287 -15.02 6.11 14.48
CA GLN A 287 -15.64 7.41 14.28
C GLN A 287 -14.62 8.41 13.75
N TRP A 288 -15.05 9.29 12.85
CA TRP A 288 -14.16 10.19 12.12
C TRP A 288 -14.78 11.58 12.06
N PRO A 289 -13.97 12.65 12.16
CA PRO A 289 -14.40 13.98 11.77
C PRO A 289 -14.82 13.98 10.29
N ILE A 290 -15.96 14.60 9.99
CA ILE A 290 -16.54 14.63 8.65
C ILE A 290 -16.88 16.05 8.22
N HIS A 291 -16.92 16.25 6.92
CA HIS A 291 -17.40 17.46 6.27
C HIS A 291 -18.89 17.70 6.61
N ALA A 292 -19.28 18.95 6.84
CA ALA A 292 -20.60 19.33 7.35
C ALA A 292 -21.80 18.89 6.47
N LYS A 293 -21.56 18.68 5.17
CA LYS A 293 -22.57 18.20 4.20
C LYS A 293 -22.65 16.67 4.10
N CYS A 294 -21.85 15.95 4.87
CA CYS A 294 -21.74 14.50 4.79
C CYS A 294 -22.21 13.84 6.10
N HIS A 295 -22.44 12.53 6.03
CA HIS A 295 -22.71 11.68 7.19
C HIS A 295 -21.58 10.65 7.35
N GLN A 296 -21.49 10.02 8.52
CA GLN A 296 -20.39 9.10 8.85
C GLN A 296 -20.23 7.94 7.85
N HIS A 297 -21.36 7.52 7.27
CA HIS A 297 -21.46 6.42 6.32
C HIS A 297 -21.45 6.85 4.84
N THR A 298 -21.18 8.12 4.50
CA THR A 298 -21.34 8.61 3.10
C THR A 298 -20.49 7.79 2.13
N LEU A 299 -19.23 7.55 2.49
CA LEU A 299 -18.34 6.74 1.67
C LEU A 299 -18.78 5.27 1.62
N THR A 300 -19.25 4.69 2.73
CA THR A 300 -19.65 3.28 2.77
C THR A 300 -20.93 3.02 1.97
N ILE A 301 -21.88 3.96 1.98
CA ILE A 301 -23.08 3.92 1.13
C ILE A 301 -22.67 3.96 -0.35
N GLU A 302 -21.77 4.87 -0.74
CA GLU A 302 -21.29 4.93 -2.12
C GLU A 302 -20.61 3.62 -2.54
N GLN A 303 -19.82 3.00 -1.65
CA GLN A 303 -19.26 1.67 -1.93
C GLN A 303 -20.33 0.58 -2.11
N LEU A 304 -21.42 0.63 -1.35
CA LEU A 304 -22.54 -0.31 -1.50
C LEU A 304 -23.22 -0.12 -2.87
N LYS A 305 -23.45 1.12 -3.30
CA LYS A 305 -23.93 1.45 -4.66
C LYS A 305 -23.01 0.87 -5.73
N GLN A 306 -21.70 1.14 -5.63
CA GLN A 306 -20.71 0.63 -6.59
C GLN A 306 -20.68 -0.91 -6.65
N LYS A 307 -20.91 -1.60 -5.53
CA LYS A 307 -21.01 -3.07 -5.50
C LYS A 307 -22.31 -3.57 -6.12
N ALA A 308 -23.43 -2.90 -5.87
CA ALA A 308 -24.70 -3.22 -6.52
C ALA A 308 -24.57 -3.08 -8.05
N ASP A 309 -24.01 -1.98 -8.52
CA ASP A 309 -23.73 -1.76 -9.95
C ASP A 309 -22.77 -2.82 -10.52
N LYS A 310 -21.77 -3.25 -9.74
CA LYS A 310 -20.87 -4.34 -10.13
C LYS A 310 -21.60 -5.67 -10.26
N ARG A 311 -22.56 -5.98 -9.37
CA ARG A 311 -23.38 -7.19 -9.42
C ARG A 311 -24.30 -7.18 -10.65
N VAL A 312 -24.95 -6.06 -10.93
CA VAL A 312 -25.83 -5.91 -12.10
C VAL A 312 -25.07 -6.07 -13.42
N ARG A 313 -23.85 -5.52 -13.49
CA ARG A 313 -22.97 -5.64 -14.67
C ARG A 313 -22.23 -6.98 -14.77
N SER A 314 -22.31 -7.83 -13.76
CA SER A 314 -21.63 -9.12 -13.80
C SER A 314 -22.31 -10.05 -14.81
N ILE A 315 -21.49 -10.75 -15.59
CA ILE A 315 -21.93 -11.69 -16.61
C ILE A 315 -21.59 -13.09 -16.13
N GLN A 316 -22.56 -13.99 -16.25
CA GLN A 316 -22.41 -15.39 -15.91
C GLN A 316 -21.72 -16.14 -17.05
N TYR A 317 -20.69 -16.90 -16.70
CA TYR A 317 -19.97 -17.77 -17.62
C TYR A 317 -19.90 -19.17 -17.05
N ARG A 318 -20.04 -20.16 -17.93
CA ARG A 318 -19.84 -21.56 -17.60
C ARG A 318 -18.42 -21.99 -17.97
N VAL A 319 -17.76 -22.67 -17.05
CA VAL A 319 -16.42 -23.23 -17.26
C VAL A 319 -16.51 -24.44 -18.18
N VAL A 320 -15.84 -24.40 -19.33
CA VAL A 320 -15.83 -25.52 -20.29
C VAL A 320 -14.60 -26.41 -20.17
N GLU A 321 -13.57 -25.95 -19.44
CA GLU A 321 -12.31 -26.67 -19.26
C GLU A 321 -11.72 -26.43 -17.87
N ASP A 322 -11.09 -27.46 -17.29
CA ASP A 322 -10.46 -27.37 -15.98
C ASP A 322 -9.27 -26.40 -15.98
N TYR A 323 -9.10 -25.73 -14.84
CA TYR A 323 -7.93 -24.92 -14.52
C TYR A 323 -7.53 -25.08 -13.07
N ASN A 324 -6.24 -25.32 -12.84
CA ASN A 324 -5.68 -25.61 -11.52
C ASN A 324 -5.27 -24.37 -10.71
N GLY A 325 -5.45 -23.14 -11.19
CA GLY A 325 -5.00 -21.94 -10.47
C GLY A 325 -3.53 -21.57 -10.67
N ALA A 326 -2.80 -22.19 -11.60
CA ALA A 326 -1.38 -21.90 -11.80
C ALA A 326 -1.09 -20.49 -12.34
N CYS A 327 -0.19 -19.74 -11.69
CA CYS A 327 0.23 -18.40 -12.11
C CYS A 327 0.77 -18.33 -13.55
N CYS A 328 1.39 -19.42 -14.01
CA CYS A 328 2.02 -19.53 -15.32
C CYS A 328 1.39 -20.68 -16.12
N PRO A 329 0.26 -20.46 -16.80
CA PRO A 329 -0.47 -21.54 -17.43
C PRO A 329 0.04 -21.83 -18.84
N LEU A 330 1.28 -22.33 -18.91
CA LEU A 330 1.92 -22.74 -20.17
C LEU A 330 1.08 -23.76 -20.93
N SER A 331 0.33 -24.61 -20.21
CA SER A 331 -0.58 -25.61 -20.78
C SER A 331 -1.76 -25.02 -21.57
N LYS A 332 -2.01 -23.71 -21.46
CA LYS A 332 -3.14 -23.02 -22.10
C LYS A 332 -2.69 -22.03 -23.19
N GLY A 333 -1.45 -22.23 -23.67
CA GLY A 333 -0.87 -21.53 -24.80
C GLY A 333 0.04 -20.35 -24.43
N LEU A 334 1.04 -20.12 -25.28
CA LEU A 334 2.07 -19.08 -25.09
C LEU A 334 1.47 -17.66 -25.03
N ASN A 335 0.45 -17.38 -25.85
CA ASN A 335 -0.21 -16.07 -25.84
C ASN A 335 -0.92 -15.76 -24.52
N THR A 336 -1.53 -16.76 -23.89
CA THR A 336 -2.14 -16.62 -22.56
C THR A 336 -1.06 -16.36 -21.52
N PHE A 337 0.05 -17.07 -21.59
CA PHE A 337 1.18 -16.90 -20.67
C PHE A 337 1.74 -15.46 -20.71
N PHE A 338 2.08 -14.94 -21.88
CA PHE A 338 2.66 -13.59 -22.00
C PHE A 338 1.69 -12.45 -21.70
N ARG A 339 0.38 -12.69 -21.77
CA ARG A 339 -0.67 -11.67 -21.55
C ARG A 339 -1.38 -11.79 -20.21
N THR A 340 -1.00 -12.77 -19.39
CA THR A 340 -1.53 -12.91 -18.03
C THR A 340 -0.97 -11.78 -17.18
N PRO A 341 -1.82 -11.00 -16.49
CA PRO A 341 -1.34 -9.87 -15.70
C PRO A 341 -0.53 -10.40 -14.51
N CYS A 342 0.70 -9.92 -14.36
CA CYS A 342 1.57 -10.22 -13.23
C CYS A 342 1.07 -9.51 -11.96
N THR A 343 -0.02 -10.02 -11.39
CA THR A 343 -0.64 -9.49 -10.17
C THR A 343 -0.51 -10.50 -9.04
N GLU A 344 -0.35 -10.01 -7.81
CA GLU A 344 -0.40 -10.85 -6.59
C GLU A 344 -1.81 -11.35 -6.26
N GLU A 345 -2.78 -11.15 -7.14
CA GLU A 345 -4.16 -11.58 -6.90
C GLU A 345 -4.30 -13.09 -7.00
N PRO A 346 -5.01 -13.72 -6.04
CA PRO A 346 -5.15 -15.17 -6.01
C PRO A 346 -5.84 -15.65 -7.28
N ARG A 347 -5.33 -16.77 -7.80
CA ARG A 347 -5.92 -17.48 -8.94
C ARG A 347 -6.82 -18.58 -8.38
N ILE A 348 -8.09 -18.58 -8.80
CA ILE A 348 -9.06 -19.60 -8.38
C ILE A 348 -8.90 -20.82 -9.29
N GLY A 349 -8.82 -22.01 -8.69
CA GLY A 349 -8.97 -23.27 -9.41
C GLY A 349 -10.42 -23.52 -9.81
N LEU A 350 -10.64 -23.92 -11.05
CA LEU A 350 -11.95 -24.10 -11.66
C LEU A 350 -12.07 -25.50 -12.27
N HIS A 351 -13.25 -26.08 -12.13
CA HIS A 351 -13.61 -27.35 -12.77
C HIS A 351 -14.66 -27.14 -13.86
N LYS A 352 -14.60 -27.97 -14.89
CA LYS A 352 -15.56 -27.99 -15.99
C LYS A 352 -16.97 -28.18 -15.45
N GLY A 353 -17.89 -27.34 -15.93
CA GLY A 353 -19.29 -27.32 -15.52
C GLY A 353 -19.60 -26.30 -14.42
N GLU A 354 -18.60 -25.79 -13.71
CA GLU A 354 -18.77 -24.73 -12.71
C GLU A 354 -19.19 -23.41 -13.35
N THR A 355 -19.80 -22.56 -12.53
CA THR A 355 -20.30 -21.25 -12.95
C THR A 355 -19.50 -20.15 -12.27
N ILE A 356 -19.14 -19.13 -13.04
CA ILE A 356 -18.47 -17.93 -12.53
C ILE A 356 -19.25 -16.67 -12.91
N LEU A 357 -19.16 -15.65 -12.05
CA LEU A 357 -19.64 -14.30 -12.32
C LEU A 357 -18.46 -13.40 -12.62
N ALA A 358 -18.23 -13.10 -13.89
CA ALA A 358 -17.16 -12.22 -14.34
C ALA A 358 -17.65 -10.77 -14.45
N THR A 359 -16.79 -9.82 -14.08
CA THR A 359 -17.14 -8.39 -14.01
C THR A 359 -16.32 -7.53 -14.96
N ARG A 360 -15.11 -7.97 -15.30
CA ARG A 360 -14.24 -7.37 -16.32
C ARG A 360 -13.30 -8.43 -16.85
N GLY A 361 -12.82 -8.29 -18.07
CA GLY A 361 -11.88 -9.24 -18.64
C GLY A 361 -11.48 -8.87 -20.05
N THR A 362 -10.39 -9.46 -20.50
CA THR A 362 -9.95 -9.46 -21.88
C THR A 362 -10.23 -10.82 -22.51
N LYS A 363 -9.84 -11.02 -23.76
CA LYS A 363 -9.82 -12.34 -24.40
C LYS A 363 -8.94 -13.36 -23.65
N TRP A 364 -8.00 -12.93 -22.80
CA TRP A 364 -6.97 -13.80 -22.19
C TRP A 364 -7.17 -14.05 -20.70
N TRP A 365 -7.90 -13.19 -20.00
CA TRP A 365 -8.11 -13.26 -18.56
C TRP A 365 -9.39 -12.52 -18.18
N MET A 366 -10.02 -12.91 -17.07
CA MET A 366 -11.22 -12.27 -16.52
C MET A 366 -11.07 -12.08 -15.02
N TYR A 367 -11.84 -11.17 -14.43
CA TYR A 367 -11.94 -10.96 -12.99
C TYR A 367 -13.36 -11.27 -12.55
N GLY A 368 -13.49 -12.04 -11.49
CA GLY A 368 -14.79 -12.33 -10.91
C GLY A 368 -14.73 -13.35 -9.79
N ASP A 369 -15.89 -13.93 -9.51
CA ASP A 369 -16.11 -14.80 -8.36
C ASP A 369 -16.77 -16.12 -8.81
N LYS A 370 -16.39 -17.22 -8.16
CA LYS A 370 -17.02 -18.53 -8.37
C LYS A 370 -18.38 -18.56 -7.69
N VAL A 371 -19.39 -19.03 -8.41
CA VAL A 371 -20.72 -19.29 -7.84
C VAL A 371 -20.67 -20.63 -7.12
N LEU A 372 -21.02 -20.65 -5.84
CA LEU A 372 -21.10 -21.87 -5.04
C LEU A 372 -22.54 -22.38 -5.07
N ASP A 373 -22.75 -23.69 -5.27
CA ASP A 373 -24.07 -24.31 -5.21
C ASP A 373 -24.65 -24.32 -3.79
N ASP A 374 -25.98 -24.34 -3.69
CA ASP A 374 -26.76 -24.28 -2.43
C ASP A 374 -26.44 -25.41 -1.42
N ALA A 375 -25.82 -26.51 -1.89
CA ALA A 375 -25.33 -27.58 -1.01
C ALA A 375 -24.03 -27.23 -0.28
N GLN A 376 -23.20 -26.34 -0.84
CA GLN A 376 -21.93 -25.88 -0.25
C GLN A 376 -22.11 -24.66 0.68
N THR A 377 -23.23 -23.94 0.56
CA THR A 377 -23.62 -22.84 1.47
C THR A 377 -24.29 -23.33 2.77
N LYS A 378 -24.67 -24.61 2.90
CA LYS A 378 -25.28 -25.14 4.15
C LYS A 378 -24.35 -25.17 5.38
N GLY A 379 -23.04 -24.96 5.20
CA GLY A 379 -22.09 -24.67 6.30
C GLY A 379 -21.74 -23.18 6.46
N MET A 380 -22.31 -22.31 5.62
CA MET A 380 -22.05 -20.88 5.52
C MET A 380 -23.38 -20.15 5.33
N ALA A 381 -24.22 -20.09 6.37
CA ALA A 381 -25.50 -19.40 6.30
C ALA A 381 -25.30 -17.91 5.97
N PRO A 382 -25.91 -17.37 4.89
CA PRO A 382 -26.12 -15.94 4.74
C PRO A 382 -27.35 -15.54 5.58
N ASN A 383 -27.23 -14.51 6.42
CA ASN A 383 -28.40 -13.93 7.08
C ASN A 383 -29.31 -13.28 6.03
N MET A 384 -30.59 -13.67 6.03
CA MET A 384 -31.64 -13.15 5.13
C MET A 384 -31.88 -11.63 5.27
N GLU A 385 -31.34 -10.97 6.29
CA GLU A 385 -31.41 -9.52 6.46
C GLU A 385 -30.63 -8.73 5.40
N GLU A 386 -29.62 -9.36 4.76
CA GLU A 386 -28.91 -8.74 3.64
C GLU A 386 -29.87 -8.52 2.46
N TYR A 387 -30.91 -9.36 2.27
CA TYR A 387 -31.87 -9.22 1.16
C TYR A 387 -32.90 -8.10 1.33
N GLN A 388 -33.30 -7.78 2.56
CA GLN A 388 -34.44 -6.89 2.82
C GLN A 388 -34.06 -5.40 2.77
N VAL A 389 -32.80 -5.06 3.07
CA VAL A 389 -32.28 -3.69 2.87
C VAL A 389 -32.07 -3.39 1.38
N TYR A 390 -31.79 -4.42 0.55
CA TYR A 390 -31.59 -4.24 -0.88
C TYR A 390 -32.90 -4.07 -1.67
N SER A 391 -34.03 -4.60 -1.20
CA SER A 391 -35.33 -4.34 -1.83
C SER A 391 -35.73 -2.87 -1.73
N ASP A 392 -35.45 -2.21 -0.60
CA ASP A 392 -35.79 -0.80 -0.40
C ASP A 392 -34.91 0.15 -1.23
N LEU A 393 -33.64 -0.20 -1.47
CA LEU A 393 -32.76 0.54 -2.39
C LEU A 393 -33.01 0.21 -3.87
N SER A 394 -33.48 -1.01 -4.17
CA SER A 394 -33.88 -1.40 -5.52
C SER A 394 -35.10 -0.62 -6.01
N ASN A 395 -36.00 -0.20 -5.11
CA ASN A 395 -37.14 0.65 -5.44
C ASN A 395 -36.73 2.05 -5.96
N LEU A 396 -35.54 2.55 -5.58
CA LEU A 396 -34.93 3.75 -6.15
C LEU A 396 -34.21 3.49 -7.49
N CYS A 397 -33.71 2.27 -7.72
CA CYS A 397 -33.09 1.85 -8.99
C CYS A 397 -34.11 1.41 -10.06
N THR A 398 -35.32 0.98 -9.71
CA THR A 398 -36.38 0.63 -10.67
C THR A 398 -36.84 1.83 -11.52
N PHE A 399 -36.61 3.06 -11.03
CA PHE A 399 -36.81 4.27 -11.82
C PHE A 399 -35.78 4.43 -12.95
N PHE A 400 -34.58 3.85 -12.80
CA PHE A 400 -33.50 3.90 -13.79
C PHE A 400 -33.47 2.71 -14.75
N SER A 401 -34.00 1.54 -14.36
CA SER A 401 -34.11 0.39 -15.27
C SER A 401 -35.10 0.64 -16.41
N HIS A 402 -36.09 1.52 -16.22
CA HIS A 402 -37.06 1.87 -17.26
C HIS A 402 -36.46 2.69 -18.41
N PHE A 403 -35.27 3.29 -18.21
CA PHE A 403 -34.55 4.07 -19.23
C PHE A 403 -33.51 3.24 -20.00
N ALA A 404 -33.06 2.11 -19.44
CA ALA A 404 -32.04 1.24 -20.06
C ALA A 404 -32.62 0.29 -21.13
N GLU A 405 -33.94 0.11 -21.18
CA GLU A 405 -34.61 -0.72 -22.21
C GLU A 405 -34.77 -0.01 -23.57
N GLU A 406 -34.60 1.31 -23.64
CA GLU A 406 -34.79 2.09 -24.87
C GLU A 406 -33.56 2.19 -25.79
N ASN A 407 -32.38 1.69 -25.40
CA ASN A 407 -31.17 1.78 -26.24
C ASN A 407 -30.50 0.42 -26.47
N LYS A 408 -31.13 -0.42 -27.29
CA LYS A 408 -30.60 -1.73 -27.73
C LYS A 408 -29.54 -1.69 -28.84
N ASN A 409 -29.06 -0.53 -29.29
CA ASN A 409 -28.18 -0.41 -30.46
C ASN A 409 -26.81 0.24 -30.20
N PHE A 410 -26.16 -0.02 -29.07
CA PHE A 410 -24.81 0.51 -28.81
C PHE A 410 -23.84 -0.49 -28.17
N GLN A 411 -23.90 -1.77 -28.56
CA GLN A 411 -22.99 -2.83 -28.09
C GLN A 411 -21.76 -3.07 -28.99
N THR A 412 -21.55 -2.30 -30.05
CA THR A 412 -20.54 -2.60 -31.08
C THR A 412 -19.35 -1.65 -31.20
N GLU A 413 -19.23 -0.60 -30.38
CA GLU A 413 -18.13 0.39 -30.50
C GLU A 413 -17.14 0.45 -29.32
N LEU A 414 -17.11 -0.54 -28.45
CA LEU A 414 -16.20 -0.56 -27.27
C LEU A 414 -14.94 -1.42 -27.43
N LEU A 415 -14.58 -1.80 -28.65
CA LEU A 415 -13.35 -2.57 -28.93
C LEU A 415 -12.09 -1.70 -29.13
N HIS A 416 -12.17 -0.37 -29.04
CA HIS A 416 -11.05 0.52 -29.42
C HIS A 416 -10.57 1.57 -28.40
N SER A 417 -11.00 1.54 -27.13
CA SER A 417 -10.35 2.34 -26.09
C SER A 417 -9.26 1.55 -25.36
N ASN A 418 -8.04 1.59 -25.92
CA ASN A 418 -6.81 1.31 -25.17
C ASN A 418 -6.70 2.32 -24.01
N LEU A 419 -7.15 1.93 -22.82
CA LEU A 419 -6.74 2.56 -21.58
C LEU A 419 -6.07 1.47 -20.73
N ASP A 420 -4.74 1.46 -20.82
CA ASP A 420 -3.84 0.70 -19.96
C ASP A 420 -4.00 1.17 -18.51
N TYR A 421 -4.91 0.54 -17.76
CA TYR A 421 -5.02 0.72 -16.32
C TYR A 421 -4.08 -0.25 -15.59
N HIS A 422 -2.97 0.30 -15.10
CA HIS A 422 -2.00 -0.37 -14.22
C HIS A 422 -2.68 -1.01 -12.98
N PRO A 423 -2.27 -2.22 -12.54
CA PRO A 423 -2.88 -2.90 -11.41
C PRO A 423 -2.07 -2.66 -10.13
N LEU A 424 -2.47 -1.69 -9.32
CA LEU A 424 -2.00 -1.58 -7.94
C LEU A 424 -3.19 -1.26 -7.03
N PHE A 425 -3.44 -2.17 -6.09
CA PHE A 425 -4.31 -2.08 -4.90
C PHE A 425 -5.78 -2.53 -5.02
N ASN A 426 -5.99 -3.76 -4.53
CA ASN A 426 -7.11 -4.32 -3.76
C ASN A 426 -8.52 -3.76 -3.99
N VAL A 427 -9.30 -4.50 -4.80
CA VAL A 427 -10.74 -4.67 -4.59
C VAL A 427 -11.08 -6.15 -4.69
N CYS A 428 -11.96 -6.62 -3.79
CA CYS A 428 -12.52 -7.98 -3.74
C CYS A 428 -13.00 -8.48 -5.10
N GLY A 429 -12.08 -9.10 -5.84
CA GLY A 429 -12.29 -10.06 -6.89
C GLY A 429 -11.10 -11.00 -6.87
N SER A 430 -11.20 -12.11 -7.60
CA SER A 430 -10.05 -12.96 -7.89
C SER A 430 -9.80 -12.92 -9.38
N VAL A 431 -8.53 -13.06 -9.78
CA VAL A 431 -8.17 -13.07 -11.19
C VAL A 431 -8.33 -14.48 -11.71
N PHE A 432 -9.09 -14.60 -12.79
CA PHE A 432 -9.07 -15.73 -13.69
C PHE A 432 -8.07 -15.42 -14.80
N ALA A 433 -7.01 -16.22 -14.95
CA ALA A 433 -6.46 -16.39 -16.28
C ALA A 433 -7.43 -17.32 -17.03
N PHE A 434 -7.80 -17.03 -18.28
CA PHE A 434 -7.76 -17.96 -19.41
C PHE A 434 -8.41 -17.40 -20.67
N SER A 435 -7.71 -17.72 -21.77
CA SER A 435 -8.11 -17.59 -23.18
C SER A 435 -9.59 -17.86 -23.41
N GLY A 436 -10.21 -17.09 -24.31
CA GLY A 436 -11.64 -17.13 -24.69
C GLY A 436 -12.20 -18.46 -25.22
N TYR A 437 -11.49 -19.57 -25.01
CA TYR A 437 -11.95 -20.95 -25.27
C TYR A 437 -12.40 -21.69 -24.00
N ILE A 438 -12.23 -21.11 -22.80
CA ILE A 438 -12.53 -21.78 -21.50
C ILE A 438 -13.89 -21.38 -20.92
N PHE A 439 -14.52 -20.34 -21.45
CA PHE A 439 -15.77 -19.82 -20.92
C PHE A 439 -16.82 -19.71 -22.00
N GLN A 440 -17.96 -20.37 -21.79
CA GLN A 440 -19.14 -20.15 -22.60
C GLN A 440 -20.03 -19.15 -21.87
N ARG A 441 -20.29 -18.00 -22.51
CA ARG A 441 -21.26 -17.04 -21.99
C ARG A 441 -22.62 -17.72 -22.00
N GLU A 442 -23.27 -17.78 -20.83
CA GLU A 442 -24.67 -18.22 -20.80
C GLU A 442 -25.51 -17.11 -21.44
N LYS A 443 -26.22 -17.46 -22.51
CA LYS A 443 -27.24 -16.57 -23.07
C LYS A 443 -28.35 -16.47 -22.03
N LYS A 444 -28.62 -15.26 -21.55
CA LYS A 444 -29.84 -14.96 -20.80
C LYS A 444 -31.06 -15.13 -21.67
#